data_AF-A0A022PH83-F1
#
_entry.id   AF-A0A022PH83-F1
#
_cell.length_a   1.000
_cell.length_b   1.000
_cell.length_c   1.000
_cell.angle_alpha   90.00
_cell.angle_beta   90.00
_cell.angle_gamma   90.00
#
_symmetry.space_group_name_H-M   'P 1'
#
loop_
_entity.id
_entity.type
_entity.pdbx_description
1 polymer ?
#
loop_
_entity_poly.entity_id
_entity_poly.type
_entity_poly.pdbx_seq_one_letter_code
_entity_poly.pdbx_strand_id
1 'polypeptide(L)' 'MNKVKIGIFLDSADFEIATDADKAVLLEWKKYRVLLTRVDVNQAPDVEWPEVPKTASKITTFTQSQ' A
#
# COMPACT_ATOMS: atom_id res chain seq x y z
N MET A 1 -0.62 5.22 -9.96
CA MET A 1 -1.14 3.89 -10.32
C MET A 1 -0.91 2.89 -9.17
N ASN A 2 -1.44 3.17 -7.97
CA ASN A 2 -1.16 2.38 -6.75
C ASN A 2 -2.24 1.32 -6.45
N LYS A 3 -3.42 1.39 -7.09
CA LYS A 3 -4.51 0.44 -6.91
C LYS A 3 -4.16 -0.98 -7.39
N VAL A 4 -3.47 -1.09 -8.53
CA VAL A 4 -3.08 -2.39 -9.11
C VAL A 4 -2.02 -3.10 -8.25
N LYS A 5 -1.10 -2.35 -7.64
CA LYS A 5 0.00 -2.93 -6.84
C LYS A 5 -0.48 -3.59 -5.56
N ILE A 6 -1.43 -2.97 -4.86
CA ILE A 6 -2.03 -3.56 -3.64
C ILE A 6 -2.85 -4.81 -4.02
N GLY A 7 -3.50 -4.81 -5.20
CA GLY A 7 -4.20 -5.97 -5.73
C GLY A 7 -3.28 -7.20 -5.82
N ILE A 8 -2.12 -7.07 -6.46
CA ILE A 8 -1.16 -8.18 -6.61
C ILE A 8 -0.70 -8.75 -5.26
N PHE A 9 -0.47 -7.89 -4.27
CA PHE A 9 -0.10 -8.35 -2.93
C PHE A 9 -1.27 -9.06 -2.23
N LEU A 10 -2.49 -8.56 -2.37
CA LEU A 10 -3.67 -9.21 -1.81
C LEU A 10 -3.89 -10.58 -2.46
N ASP A 11 -3.80 -10.66 -3.79
CA ASP A 11 -3.90 -11.90 -4.54
C ASP A 11 -2.83 -12.90 -4.09
N SER A 12 -1.57 -12.46 -3.91
CA SER A 12 -0.51 -13.35 -3.43
C SER A 12 -0.74 -13.83 -1.99
N ALA A 13 -1.39 -13.03 -1.15
CA ALA A 13 -1.80 -13.44 0.19
C ALA A 13 -2.96 -14.44 0.15
N ASP A 14 -3.93 -14.24 -0.74
CA ASP A 14 -5.07 -15.15 -0.94
C ASP A 14 -4.62 -16.53 -1.49
N PHE A 15 -3.55 -16.55 -2.30
CA PHE A 15 -2.92 -17.78 -2.79
C PHE A 15 -1.84 -18.36 -1.86
N GLU A 16 -1.63 -17.79 -0.67
CA GLU A 16 -0.58 -18.18 0.30
C GLU A 16 0.86 -18.16 -0.25
N ILE A 17 1.10 -17.47 -1.37
CA ILE A 17 2.42 -17.29 -1.99
C ILE A 17 3.09 -15.97 -1.59
N ALA A 18 2.43 -15.16 -0.77
CA ALA A 18 2.98 -13.91 -0.27
C ALA A 18 4.22 -14.16 0.59
N THR A 19 5.30 -13.47 0.24
CA THR A 19 6.51 -13.42 1.06
C THR A 19 6.25 -12.62 2.34
N ASP A 20 7.10 -12.77 3.36
CA ASP A 20 6.98 -11.98 4.59
C ASP A 20 7.10 -10.47 4.33
N ALA A 21 7.84 -10.08 3.28
CA ALA A 21 7.91 -8.69 2.82
C ALA A 21 6.57 -8.21 2.25
N ASP A 22 5.90 -9.03 1.43
CA ASP A 22 4.57 -8.69 0.89
C ASP A 22 3.54 -8.55 2.01
N LYS A 23 3.56 -9.47 2.98
CA LYS A 23 2.68 -9.42 4.17
C LYS A 23 2.93 -8.17 5.01
N ALA A 24 4.19 -7.77 5.20
CA ALA A 24 4.53 -6.55 5.91
C ALA A 24 4.00 -5.30 5.19
N VAL A 25 4.18 -5.21 3.87
CA VAL A 25 3.64 -4.11 3.05
C VAL A 25 2.10 -4.08 3.14
N LEU A 26 1.43 -5.22 3.00
CA LEU A 26 -0.03 -5.32 3.15
C LEU A 26 -0.51 -4.84 4.53
N LEU A 27 0.21 -5.19 5.59
CA LEU A 27 -0.14 -4.78 6.94
C LEU A 27 -0.06 -3.25 7.09
N GLU A 28 0.98 -2.62 6.56
CA GLU A 28 1.12 -1.16 6.55
C GLU A 28 -0.01 -0.48 5.77
N TRP A 29 -0.36 -1.00 4.59
CA TRP A 29 -1.49 -0.50 3.80
C TRP A 29 -2.84 -0.66 4.51
N LYS A 30 -3.06 -1.80 5.20
CA LYS A 30 -4.27 -2.02 6.01
C LYS A 30 -4.34 -1.03 7.17
N LYS A 31 -3.23 -0.80 7.88
CA LYS A 31 -3.14 0.22 8.95
C LYS A 31 -3.45 1.62 8.43
N TYR A 32 -2.81 2.02 7.32
CA TYR A 32 -3.04 3.32 6.69
C TYR A 32 -4.53 3.55 6.35
N ARG A 33 -5.19 2.55 5.76
CA ARG A 33 -6.63 2.63 5.46
C ARG A 33 -7.48 2.83 6.71
N VAL A 34 -7.16 2.16 7.81
CA VAL A 34 -7.87 2.34 9.09
C VAL A 34 -7.62 3.73 9.66
N LEU A 35 -6.40 4.26 9.58
CA LEU A 35 -6.11 5.62 10.03
C LEU A 35 -6.89 6.66 9.21
N LEU A 36 -6.99 6.49 7.90
CA LEU A 36 -7.79 7.36 7.04
C LEU A 36 -9.26 7.44 7.45
N THR A 37 -9.86 6.33 7.90
CA THR A 37 -11.27 6.35 8.38
C THR A 37 -11.49 7.18 9.64
N ARG A 38 -10.41 7.55 10.34
CA ARG A 38 -10.45 8.33 11.59
C ARG A 38 -10.06 9.79 11.39
N VAL A 39 -9.64 10.17 10.18
CA VAL A 39 -9.28 11.56 9.88
C VAL A 39 -10.53 12.42 9.94
N ASP A 40 -10.51 13.45 10.79
CA ASP A 40 -11.56 14.46 10.83
C ASP A 40 -11.33 15.50 9.72
N VAL A 41 -12.07 15.33 8.63
CA VAL A 41 -11.97 16.20 7.45
C VAL A 41 -12.52 17.61 7.70
N ASN A 42 -13.22 17.85 8.81
CA ASN A 42 -13.76 19.17 9.16
C ASN A 42 -12.69 20.12 9.71
N GLN A 43 -11.50 19.61 10.03
CA GLN A 43 -10.36 20.44 10.45
C GLN A 43 -9.67 21.18 9.28
N ALA A 44 -10.25 21.14 8.07
CA ALA A 44 -9.71 21.85 6.92
C ALA A 44 -9.59 23.36 7.19
N PRO A 45 -8.44 23.97 6.87
CA PRO A 45 -7.34 23.45 6.04
C PRO A 45 -6.25 22.63 6.78
N ASP A 46 -6.27 22.58 8.11
CA ASP A 46 -5.23 22.00 8.98
C ASP A 46 -5.43 20.50 9.26
N VAL A 47 -5.97 19.75 8.29
CA VAL A 47 -6.20 18.30 8.46
C VAL A 47 -4.86 17.55 8.52
N GLU A 48 -4.66 16.80 9.60
CA GLU A 48 -3.50 15.92 9.73
C GLU A 48 -3.73 14.60 8.99
N TRP A 49 -3.10 14.47 7.82
CA TRP A 49 -3.16 13.23 7.03
C TRP A 49 -2.11 12.21 7.52
N PRO A 50 -2.48 10.93 7.67
CA PRO A 50 -1.52 9.89 8.02
C PRO A 50 -0.48 9.69 6.90
N GLU A 51 0.71 9.20 7.25
CA GLU A 51 1.78 8.95 6.29
C GLU A 51 1.43 7.78 5.34
N VAL A 52 1.66 7.98 4.05
CA VAL A 52 1.42 6.95 3.03
C VAL A 52 2.52 5.89 3.11
N PRO A 53 2.17 4.61 3.29
CA PRO A 53 3.16 3.54 3.39
C PRO A 53 3.89 3.30 2.07
N LYS A 54 5.16 2.86 2.16
CA LYS A 54 6.01 2.61 1.00
C LYS A 54 5.63 1.28 0.37
N THR A 55 5.47 1.25 -0.96
CA THR A 55 5.38 -0.02 -1.68
C THR A 55 6.79 -0.56 -1.92
N ALA A 56 7.01 -1.85 -1.70
CA ALA A 56 8.28 -2.50 -2.01
C ALA A 56 8.48 -2.51 -3.55
N SER A 57 9.14 -1.48 -4.07
CA SER A 57 9.60 -1.43 -5.46
C SER A 57 10.82 -2.33 -5.62
N LYS A 58 10.62 -3.64 -5.73
CA LYS A 58 11.68 -4.62 -6.07
C LYS A 58 11.25 -5.70 -7.07
N ILE A 59 10.07 -5.62 -7.69
CA ILE A 59 9.74 -6.48 -8.84
C ILE A 59 9.36 -5.63 -10.04
N THR A 60 9.98 -5.93 -11.18
CA THR A 60 9.90 -5.22 -12.48
C THR A 60 10.84 -4.03 -12.63
N THR A 61 12.14 -4.30 -12.52
CA THR A 61 13.09 -3.74 -13.48
C THR A 61 12.98 -4.57 -14.76
N PHE A 62 11.92 -4.40 -15.53
CA PHE A 62 12.00 -4.67 -16.96
C PHE A 62 12.11 -3.31 -17.64
N THR A 63 13.34 -2.81 -17.66
CA THR A 63 13.71 -1.73 -18.57
C THR A 63 13.54 -2.30 -19.96
N GLN A 64 12.42 -1.98 -20.62
CA GLN A 64 12.34 -2.17 -22.06
C GLN A 64 13.32 -1.16 -22.67
N SER A 65 14.55 -1.65 -22.90
CA SER A 65 15.47 -1.00 -23.83
C SER A 65 14.78 -0.92 -25.19
N GLN A 66 14.96 0.22 -25.83
CA GLN A 66 14.76 0.39 -27.27
C GLN A 66 15.41 -0.74 -28.06
#